data_AF-W1Y7Q6-F1
#
_entry.id   AF-W1Y7Q6-F1
#
_cell.length_a   1.000
_cell.length_b   1.000
_cell.length_c   1.000
_cell.angle_alpha   90.00
_cell.angle_beta   90.00
_cell.angle_gamma   90.00
#
_symmetry.space_group_name_H-M   'P 1'
#
loop_
_entity.id
_entity.type
_entity.pdbx_description
1 polymer ?
#
loop_
_entity_poly.entity_id
_entity_poly.type
_entity_poly.pdbx_seq_one_letter_code
_entity_poly.pdbx_strand_id
1 'polypeptide(L)' 'GYLGQKPTTVIDLTDDTPVVVREGVGDVKPFL' A
#
# COMPACT_ATOMS: atom_id res chain seq x y z
N GLY A 1 -23.93 11.30 3.46
CA GLY A 1 -23.21 10.04 3.76
C GLY A 1 -21.73 10.29 3.62
N TYR A 2 -20.92 9.82 4.57
CA TYR A 2 -19.47 9.96 4.55
C TYR A 2 -18.86 8.57 4.70
N LEU A 3 -18.42 7.97 3.60
CA LEU A 3 -17.52 6.82 3.66
C LEU A 3 -16.14 7.41 3.96
N GLY A 4 -15.64 7.22 5.18
CA GLY A 4 -14.30 7.65 5.56
C GLY A 4 -13.30 7.09 4.55
N GLN A 5 -12.66 7.98 3.79
CA GLN A 5 -11.66 7.59 2.80
C GLN A 5 -10.48 6.98 3.54
N LYS A 6 -10.46 5.66 3.64
CA LYS A 6 -9.27 4.96 4.10
C LYS A 6 -8.23 5.00 2.98
N PRO A 7 -6.97 5.38 3.29
CA PRO A 7 -5.90 5.43 2.31
C PRO A 7 -5.69 4.07 1.62
N THR A 8 -5.30 4.07 0.34
CA THR A 8 -4.86 2.85 -0.36
C THR A 8 -3.42 2.49 0.00
N THR A 9 -2.99 1.24 -0.15
CA THR A 9 -1.57 0.90 0.01
C THR A 9 -0.81 1.24 -1.27
N VAL A 10 0.37 1.85 -1.15
CA VAL A 10 1.26 2.17 -2.28
C VAL A 10 2.52 1.34 -2.14
N ILE A 11 2.74 0.48 -3.12
CA ILE A 11 3.95 -0.34 -3.27
C ILE A 11 4.70 0.17 -4.49
N ASP A 12 5.97 0.52 -4.32
CA ASP A 12 6.87 0.77 -5.42
C ASP A 12 7.41 -0.58 -5.94
N LEU A 13 7.30 -0.78 -7.25
CA LEU A 13 7.72 -1.98 -7.98
C LEU A 13 8.69 -1.63 -9.12
N THR A 14 9.38 -0.49 -9.00
CA THR A 14 10.29 -0.01 -10.05
C THR A 14 11.58 -0.84 -10.13
N ASP A 15 12.11 -1.26 -8.98
CA ASP A 15 13.27 -2.14 -8.86
C ASP A 15 12.85 -3.57 -8.52
N ASP A 16 13.81 -4.50 -8.53
CA ASP A 16 13.58 -5.93 -8.23
C ASP A 16 13.11 -6.20 -6.79
N THR A 17 13.20 -5.21 -5.89
CA THR A 17 12.76 -5.31 -4.49
C THR A 17 11.57 -4.38 -4.25
N PRO A 18 10.39 -4.92 -3.89
CA PRO A 18 9.23 -4.11 -3.55
C PRO A 18 9.49 -3.20 -2.34
N VAL A 19 9.01 -1.95 -2.40
CA VAL A 19 9.11 -1.00 -1.27
C VAL A 19 7.74 -0.46 -0.87
N VAL A 20 7.41 -0.54 0.41
CA VAL A 20 6.18 0.07 0.95
C VAL A 20 6.40 1.58 1.09
N VAL A 21 5.81 2.36 0.19
CA VAL A 21 5.87 3.83 0.22
C VAL A 21 4.85 4.40 1.20
N ARG A 22 3.68 3.75 1.31
CA ARG A 22 2.59 4.15 2.20
C ARG A 22 1.67 2.99 2.52
N GLU A 23 1.47 2.72 3.80
CA GLU A 23 0.49 1.73 4.26
C GLU A 23 -0.94 2.30 4.19
N GLY A 24 -1.88 1.45 3.74
CA GLY A 24 -3.30 1.77 3.64
C GLY A 24 -4.15 0.53 3.92
N VAL A 25 -5.30 0.40 3.25
CA VAL A 25 -6.22 -0.74 3.46
C VAL A 25 -5.70 -2.06 2.87
N GLY A 26 -4.79 -2.01 1.90
CA GLY A 26 -4.22 -3.21 1.27
C GLY A 26 -3.16 -3.87 2.15
N ASP A 27 -3.18 -5.20 2.23
CA ASP A 27 -2.19 -5.96 2.99
C ASP A 27 -0.79 -5.81 2.41
N VAL A 28 0.18 -5.47 3.26
CA VAL A 28 1.60 -5.31 2.89
C VAL A 28 2.39 -6.62 3.00
N LYS A 29 1.87 -7.65 3.70
CA LYS A 29 2.57 -8.92 3.93
C LYS A 29 3.07 -9.64 2.66
N PRO A 30 2.39 -9.55 1.50
CA PRO A 30 2.92 -10.15 0.28
C PRO A 30 4.21 -9.49 -0.25
N PHE A 31 4.59 -8.33 0.29
CA PHE A 31 5.69 -7.49 -0.17
C PHE A 31 6.79 -7.31 0.90
N LEU A 32 6.76 -8.11 1.99
CA LEU A 32 7.72 -8.12 3.10
C LEU A 32 8.57 -9.40 3.13
#